data_AF-A0A7Y6PIZ9-F1
#
_entry.id   AF-A0A7Y6PIZ9-F1
#
_cell.length_a   1.000
_cell.length_b   1.000
_cell.length_c   1.000
_cell.angle_alpha   90.00
_cell.angle_beta   90.00
_cell.angle_gamma   90.00
#
_symmetry.space_group_name_H-M   'P 1'
#
loop_
_entity.id
_entity.type
_entity.pdbx_description
1 polymer ?
#
loop_
_entity_poly.entity_id
_entity_poly.type
_entity_poly.pdbx_seq_one_letter_code
_entity_poly.pdbx_strand_id
1 'polypeptide(L)'
;KDLWFGGWEYTILPTLTGCFSYIATYARLLKTSMLDVINQDYVLTAESKGLSRGQIIRRHILRNSFIPVITQLPMSVAMCITGSFFIESIFSIPG
;
A
#
# COMPACT_ATOMS: atom_id res chain seq x y z
N LYS A 1 -21.74 -13.71 -22.08
CA LYS A 1 -20.68 -12.69 -22.28
C LYS A 1 -20.81 -11.54 -21.28
N ASP A 2 -21.57 -11.70 -20.18
CA ASP A 2 -21.89 -10.60 -19.26
C ASP A 2 -21.87 -11.05 -17.79
N LEU A 3 -20.89 -11.89 -17.40
CA LEU A 3 -20.71 -12.28 -15.99
C LEU A 3 -20.38 -11.07 -15.10
N TRP A 4 -19.77 -10.04 -15.69
CA TRP A 4 -19.42 -8.78 -15.01
C TRP A 4 -20.64 -7.86 -14.77
N PHE A 5 -21.71 -8.00 -15.55
CA PHE A 5 -22.91 -7.15 -15.48
C PHE A 5 -24.13 -7.85 -14.88
N GLY A 6 -24.00 -9.13 -14.47
CA GLY A 6 -25.10 -9.96 -13.98
C GLY A 6 -25.61 -9.64 -12.58
N GLY A 7 -24.95 -8.74 -11.83
CA GLY A 7 -25.35 -8.32 -10.50
C GLY A 7 -24.17 -8.11 -9.56
N TRP A 8 -24.40 -7.37 -8.47
CA TRP A 8 -23.36 -6.98 -7.50
C TRP A 8 -22.68 -8.21 -6.87
N GLU A 9 -23.41 -9.33 -6.78
CA GLU A 9 -22.97 -10.61 -6.23
C GLU A 9 -21.78 -11.23 -6.99
N TYR A 10 -21.68 -11.02 -8.30
CA TYR A 10 -20.60 -11.59 -9.12
C TYR A 10 -19.33 -10.72 -9.15
N THR A 11 -19.43 -9.46 -8.71
CA THR A 11 -18.32 -8.51 -8.71
C THR A 11 -17.65 -8.42 -7.33
N ILE A 12 -18.38 -8.66 -6.25
CA ILE A 12 -17.87 -8.54 -4.86
C ILE A 12 -16.78 -9.59 -4.56
N LEU A 13 -16.99 -10.85 -4.94
CA LEU A 13 -16.04 -11.93 -4.66
C LEU A 13 -14.67 -11.75 -5.37
N PRO A 14 -14.61 -11.48 -6.70
CA PRO A 14 -13.34 -11.26 -7.38
C PRO A 14 -12.65 -9.96 -6.96
N THR A 15 -13.39 -8.88 -6.68
CA THR A 15 -12.79 -7.62 -6.21
C THR A 15 -12.19 -7.78 -4.81
N LEU A 16 -12.88 -8.41 -3.86
CA LEU A 16 -12.33 -8.72 -2.53
C LEU A 16 -11.06 -9.57 -2.62
N THR A 17 -11.09 -10.61 -3.46
CA THR A 17 -9.94 -11.52 -3.65
C THR A 17 -8.74 -10.77 -4.24
N GLY A 18 -8.97 -9.91 -5.23
CA GLY A 18 -7.93 -9.05 -5.81
C GLY A 18 -7.37 -8.04 -4.80
N CYS A 19 -8.25 -7.32 -4.09
CA CYS A 19 -7.85 -6.36 -3.07
C CYS A 19 -7.04 -6.99 -1.94
N PHE A 20 -7.35 -8.23 -1.55
CA PHE A 20 -6.66 -8.92 -0.46
C PHE A 20 -5.16 -9.09 -0.73
N SER A 21 -4.79 -9.40 -1.98
CA SER A 21 -3.39 -9.55 -2.39
C SER A 21 -2.60 -8.24 -2.26
N TYR A 22 -3.20 -7.13 -2.71
CA TYR A 22 -2.61 -5.80 -2.55
C TYR A 22 -2.51 -5.41 -1.08
N ILE A 23 -3.57 -5.59 -0.30
CA ILE A 23 -3.58 -5.29 1.15
C ILE A 23 -2.48 -6.06 1.88
N ALA A 24 -2.32 -7.36 1.60
CA ALA A 24 -1.28 -8.18 2.22
C ALA A 24 0.13 -7.62 1.94
N THR A 25 0.37 -7.17 0.71
CA THR A 25 1.67 -6.59 0.30
C THR A 25 1.94 -5.27 1.01
N TYR A 26 0.98 -4.34 1.00
CA TYR A 26 1.11 -3.05 1.68
C TYR A 26 1.18 -3.19 3.21
N ALA A 27 0.42 -4.12 3.80
CA ALA A 27 0.49 -4.41 5.24
C ALA A 27 1.86 -4.96 5.64
N ARG A 28 2.44 -5.86 4.83
CA ARG A 28 3.80 -6.36 5.05
C ARG A 28 4.82 -5.22 4.92
N LEU A 29 4.70 -4.38 3.90
CA LEU A 29 5.58 -3.23 3.70
C LEU A 29 5.54 -2.29 4.90
N LEU A 30 4.33 -1.89 5.33
CA LEU A 30 4.14 -1.02 6.48
C LEU A 30 4.73 -1.61 7.77
N LYS A 31 4.56 -2.93 7.98
CA LYS A 31 5.14 -3.63 9.13
C LYS A 31 6.67 -3.57 9.11
N THR A 32 7.30 -3.86 7.96
CA THR A 32 8.76 -3.76 7.82
C THR A 32 9.24 -2.35 8.12
N SER A 33 8.57 -1.35 7.54
CA SER A 33 8.93 0.06 7.74
C SER A 33 8.72 0.53 9.18
N MET A 34 7.71 0.00 9.88
CA MET A 34 7.57 0.25 11.32
C MET A 34 8.71 -0.33 12.13
N LEU A 35 9.17 -1.55 11.81
CA LEU A 35 10.31 -2.16 12.50
C LEU A 35 11.60 -1.37 12.26
N ASP A 36 11.83 -0.89 11.04
CA ASP A 36 12.98 -0.04 10.73
C ASP A 36 12.94 1.26 11.53
N VAL A 37 11.75 1.85 11.67
CA VAL A 37 11.56 3.11 12.41
C VAL A 37 11.74 2.94 13.92
N ILE A 38 11.29 1.83 14.50
CA ILE A 38 11.47 1.56 15.94
C ILE A 38 12.95 1.54 16.34
N ASN A 39 13.83 1.08 15.45
CA ASN A 39 15.26 0.99 15.69
C ASN A 39 16.02 2.32 15.47
N GLN A 40 15.32 3.42 15.18
CA GLN A 40 15.96 4.72 14.93
C GLN A 40 16.30 5.45 16.23
N ASP A 41 17.43 6.16 16.24
CA ASP A 41 17.94 6.91 17.40
C ASP A 41 16.97 7.98 17.93
N TYR A 42 16.10 8.53 17.06
CA TYR A 42 15.10 9.50 17.49
C TYR A 42 13.97 8.88 18.33
N VAL A 43 13.71 7.58 18.19
CA VAL A 43 12.74 6.84 19.02
C VAL A 43 13.33 6.63 20.41
N LEU A 44 14.60 6.21 20.50
CA LEU A 44 15.39 6.12 21.74
C LEU A 44 15.48 7.48 22.47
N THR A 45 15.66 8.56 21.71
CA THR A 45 15.65 9.93 22.27
C THR A 45 14.27 10.34 22.80
N ALA A 46 13.19 9.91 22.14
CA ALA A 46 11.83 10.18 22.60
C ALA A 46 11.47 9.37 23.85
N GLU A 47 11.94 8.13 23.96
CA GLU A 47 11.77 7.30 25.16
C GLU A 47 12.54 7.89 26.36
N SER A 48 13.80 8.31 26.16
CA SER A 48 14.61 8.95 27.22
C SER A 48 14.08 10.31 27.66
N LYS A 49 13.33 11.01 26.80
CA LYS A 49 12.55 12.22 27.17
C LYS A 49 11.29 11.93 27.99
N GLY A 50 10.95 10.67 28.23
CA GLY A 50 9.79 10.27 29.04
C GLY A 50 8.44 10.33 28.30
N LEU A 51 8.43 10.35 26.97
CA LEU A 51 7.17 10.27 26.23
C LEU A 51 6.52 8.89 26.41
N SER A 52 5.19 8.86 26.55
CA SER A 52 4.45 7.60 26.62
C SER A 52 4.59 6.81 25.30
N ARG A 53 4.74 5.49 25.39
CA ARG A 53 4.87 4.60 24.23
C ARG A 53 3.75 4.80 23.20
N GLY A 54 2.52 5.06 23.64
CA GLY A 54 1.41 5.36 22.74
C GLY A 54 1.58 6.64 21.92
N GLN A 55 2.14 7.70 22.50
CA GLN A 55 2.46 8.93 21.75
C GLN A 55 3.57 8.70 20.73
N ILE A 56 4.61 7.94 21.10
CA ILE A 56 5.73 7.61 20.21
C ILE A 56 5.24 6.80 19.01
N ILE A 57 4.43 5.75 19.25
CA ILE A 57 3.86 4.93 18.18
C ILE A 57 3.01 5.76 17.22
N ARG A 58 2.14 6.62 17.76
CA ARG A 58 1.15 7.34 16.95
C ARG A 58 1.71 8.56 16.21
N ARG A 59 2.63 9.31 16.83
CA ARG A 59 3.21 10.54 16.24
C ARG A 59 4.53 10.32 15.52
N HIS A 60 5.38 9.44 16.02
CA HIS A 60 6.71 9.22 15.46
C HIS A 60 6.77 7.98 14.57
N ILE A 61 6.34 6.82 15.08
CA ILE A 61 6.49 5.55 14.35
C ILE A 61 5.54 5.49 13.16
N LEU A 62 4.23 5.67 13.38
CA LEU A 62 3.21 5.63 12.31
C LEU A 62 3.51 6.65 11.20
N ARG A 63 3.75 7.92 11.58
CA ARG A 63 3.97 8.98 10.59
C ARG A 63 5.21 8.74 9.74
N ASN A 64 6.28 8.18 10.32
CA ASN A 64 7.52 7.92 9.59
C ASN A 64 7.46 6.59 8.81
N SER A 65 6.73 5.59 9.29
CA SER A 65 6.54 4.32 8.57
C SER A 65 5.62 4.43 7.34
N PHE A 66 4.85 5.52 7.22
CA PHE A 66 4.00 5.78 6.04
C PHE A 66 4.76 6.32 4.83
N ILE A 67 5.99 6.82 5.02
CA ILE A 67 6.85 7.32 3.93
C ILE A 67 6.98 6.29 2.79
N PRO A 68 7.37 5.03 3.04
CA PRO A 68 7.51 4.03 1.98
C PRO A 68 6.19 3.70 1.28
N VAL A 69 5.05 3.77 1.98
CA VAL A 69 3.73 3.60 1.34
C VAL A 69 3.48 4.71 0.32
N ILE A 70 3.76 5.97 0.69
CA ILE A 70 3.61 7.12 -0.21
C ILE A 70 4.60 7.04 -1.37
N THR A 71 5.82 6.55 -1.14
CA THR A 71 6.82 6.35 -2.21
C THR A 71 6.43 5.25 -3.19
N GLN A 72 5.74 4.20 -2.73
CA GLN A 72 5.31 3.09 -3.59
C GLN A 72 4.10 3.45 -4.45
N LEU A 73 3.23 4.35 -4.00
CA LEU A 73 2.00 4.74 -4.72
C LEU A 73 2.26 5.23 -6.17
N PRO A 74 3.21 6.14 -6.44
CA PRO A 74 3.56 6.55 -7.80
C PRO A 74 3.99 5.39 -8.69
N MET A 75 4.76 4.44 -8.15
CA MET A 75 5.21 3.26 -8.89
C MET A 75 4.01 2.40 -9.31
N SER A 76 3.03 2.21 -8.43
CA SER A 76 1.80 1.48 -8.75
C SER A 76 0.99 2.16 -9.85
N VAL A 77 0.88 3.50 -9.81
CA VAL A 77 0.19 4.27 -10.85
C VAL A 77 0.93 4.18 -12.19
N ALA A 78 2.26 4.33 -12.19
CA ALA A 78 3.07 4.19 -13.38
C ALA A 78 2.93 2.80 -14.00
N MET A 79 2.96 1.73 -13.19
CA MET A 79 2.75 0.36 -13.64
C MET A 79 1.38 0.14 -14.28
N CYS A 80 0.31 0.74 -13.74
CA CYS A 80 -1.03 0.65 -14.35
C CYS A 80 -1.08 1.36 -15.72
N ILE A 81 -0.47 2.55 -15.83
CA ILE A 81 -0.39 3.29 -17.09
C ILE A 81 0.41 2.48 -18.10
N THR A 82 1.64 2.08 -17.75
CA THR A 82 2.51 1.29 -18.62
C THR A 82 1.87 -0.03 -19.03
N GLY A 83 1.18 -0.72 -18.12
CA GLY A 83 0.46 -1.96 -18.42
C GLY A 83 -0.64 -1.76 -19.47
N SER A 84 -1.39 -0.66 -19.36
CA SER A 84 -2.44 -0.31 -20.34
C SER A 84 -1.83 -0.03 -21.72
N PHE A 85 -0.80 0.82 -21.79
CA PHE A 85 -0.07 1.10 -23.03
C PHE A 85 0.54 -0.16 -23.67
N PHE A 86 1.02 -1.09 -22.85
CA PHE A 86 1.61 -2.34 -23.33
C PHE A 86 0.55 -3.25 -23.97
N ILE A 87 -0.63 -3.31 -23.36
CA ILE A 87 -1.79 -4.04 -23.90
C ILE A 87 -2.25 -3.39 -25.22
N GLU A 88 -2.39 -2.06 -25.26
CA GLU A 88 -2.76 -1.31 -26.46
C GLU A 88 -1.77 -1.57 -27.61
N SER A 89 -0.46 -1.53 -27.32
CA SER A 89 0.61 -1.73 -28.31
C SER A 89 0.62 -3.14 -28.90
N ILE A 90 0.38 -4.18 -28.10
CA ILE A 90 0.35 -5.57 -28.59
C ILE A 90 -0.92 -5.86 -29.38
N PHE A 91 -2.07 -5.35 -28.93
CA PHE A 91 -3.35 -5.67 -29.56
C PHE A 91 -3.77 -4.68 -30.65
N SER A 92 -3.01 -3.60 -30.89
CA SER A 92 -3.37 -2.51 -31.82
C SER A 92 -4.77 -1.94 -31.57
N ILE A 93 -5.26 -2.05 -30.33
CA ILE A 93 -6.53 -1.46 -29.89
C ILE A 93 -6.18 -0.08 -29.33
N PRO A 94 -6.66 1.02 -29.93
CA PRO A 94 -6.49 2.34 -29.34
C PRO A 94 -7.45 2.49 -28.15
N GLY A 95 -6.92 2.62 -26.93
CA GLY A 95 -7.68 2.85 -25.70
C GLY A 95 -7.92 1.60 -24.86
#